data_AF-B9XN95-F1
#
_entry.id   AF-B9XN95-F1
#
_cell.length_a   1.000
_cell.length_b   1.000
_cell.length_c   1.000
_cell.angle_alpha   90.00
_cell.angle_beta   90.00
_cell.angle_gamma   90.00
#
_symmetry.space_group_name_H-M   'P 1'
#
loop_
_entity.id
_entity.type
_entity.pdbx_description
1 polymer ?
#
loop_
_entity_poly.entity_id
_entity_poly.type
_entity_poly.pdbx_seq_one_letter_code
_entity_poly.pdbx_strand_id
1 'polypeptide(L)'
;IDAANNVVLPDPAVTTPVSTPAHIRIIFHVDSLGQVRLLKSVAVLSRSTNNPSDLALVTDETLYPNFVSPGKRISAAAFDFGDNQVIQILNQVAASAATAAANGANATNAANQVLLGADVDARYAAFVSGTILNNAVGGAAVSAKNGAVSRKNAGGTALQVIADAYSAATNDARVVTARTNALALQASSFVPDNRYAAAVDAIASAAANAAAASANSNLTAAVVGSNATNAALAALTNAQTAPSIVSPGYKSFIATSTFQSSAQIAGAAAASAVAQAGSGTASQLQAKANSAALKALTDAKVFAAADGVVVNEVLMGGTLAASGALSGSIYLGASHPTNPFRHRMHPDHTIGYPITRNLSIQFDSASGTNAFQTASFGVDKLTGTYREEITGLHKPLGTAQNIGLITEGTITLNRLSLVDTLNQ
;
A
#
# COMPACT_ATOMS: atom_id res chain seq x y z
N ILE A 1 20.41 27.10 29.40
CA ILE A 1 21.72 27.02 30.07
C ILE A 1 21.47 26.33 31.42
N ASP A 2 22.17 25.24 31.74
CA ASP A 2 21.98 24.54 33.03
C ASP A 2 22.65 25.29 34.21
N ALA A 3 22.49 24.74 35.41
CA ALA A 3 23.13 25.24 36.62
C ALA A 3 24.67 25.26 36.56
N ALA A 4 25.28 24.57 35.59
CA ALA A 4 26.72 24.54 35.33
C ALA A 4 27.14 25.44 34.15
N ASN A 5 26.24 26.31 33.68
CA ASN A 5 26.46 27.23 32.58
C ASN A 5 26.67 26.55 31.20
N ASN A 6 26.23 25.29 31.05
CA ASN A 6 26.28 24.60 29.76
C ASN A 6 25.05 24.93 28.92
N VAL A 7 25.24 25.03 27.61
CA VAL A 7 24.12 25.08 26.67
C VAL A 7 23.46 23.70 26.63
N VAL A 8 22.39 23.51 27.41
CA VAL A 8 21.50 22.35 27.27
C VAL A 8 20.62 22.58 26.06
N LEU A 9 20.82 21.75 25.03
CA LEU A 9 19.92 21.70 23.89
C LEU A 9 18.56 21.14 24.36
N PRO A 10 17.43 21.69 23.87
CA PRO A 10 16.12 21.09 24.10
C PRO A 10 16.12 19.63 23.67
N ASP A 11 15.38 18.78 24.41
CA ASP A 11 15.15 17.40 23.99
C ASP A 11 14.44 17.42 22.63
N PRO A 12 15.07 16.91 21.55
CA PRO A 12 14.48 16.95 20.22
C PRO A 12 13.19 16.12 20.10
N ALA A 13 12.91 15.22 21.05
CA ALA A 13 11.66 14.47 21.08
C ALA A 13 10.46 15.29 21.60
N VAL A 14 10.73 16.44 22.24
CA VAL A 14 9.71 17.28 22.89
C VAL A 14 9.46 18.52 22.03
N THR A 15 8.23 18.67 21.55
CA THR A 15 7.83 19.85 20.75
C THR A 15 7.74 21.10 21.62
N THR A 16 8.25 22.22 21.10
CA THR A 16 8.11 23.53 21.72
C THR A 16 7.03 24.36 21.00
N PRO A 17 6.18 25.13 21.71
CA PRO A 17 5.19 25.99 21.06
C PRO A 17 5.83 27.03 20.14
N VAL A 18 5.22 27.26 18.97
CA VAL A 18 5.59 28.33 18.04
C VAL A 18 4.75 29.59 18.31
N SER A 19 5.28 30.76 17.98
CA SER A 19 4.56 32.04 18.16
C SER A 19 3.33 32.19 17.24
N THR A 20 3.33 31.51 16.10
CA THR A 20 2.22 31.52 15.13
C THR A 20 2.07 30.14 14.52
N PRO A 21 0.91 29.46 14.68
CA PRO A 21 0.68 28.16 14.06
C PRO A 21 0.71 28.22 12.54
N ALA A 22 1.30 27.22 11.90
CA ALA A 22 1.17 27.02 10.46
C ALA A 22 -0.16 26.33 10.14
N HIS A 23 -0.88 26.84 9.15
CA HIS A 23 -2.12 26.21 8.67
C HIS A 23 -1.83 25.35 7.44
N ILE A 24 -2.08 24.05 7.56
CA ILE A 24 -1.98 23.10 6.45
C ILE A 24 -3.34 22.50 6.12
N ARG A 25 -3.56 22.16 4.86
CA ARG A 25 -4.74 21.41 4.42
C ARG A 25 -4.35 19.96 4.21
N ILE A 26 -5.18 19.06 4.74
CA ILE A 26 -5.04 17.61 4.58
C ILE A 26 -6.36 17.08 4.00
N ILE A 27 -6.27 16.12 3.10
CA ILE A 27 -7.43 15.52 2.42
C ILE A 27 -7.34 14.01 2.60
N PHE A 28 -8.37 13.42 3.20
CA PHE A 28 -8.49 11.97 3.32
C PHE A 28 -9.65 11.44 2.48
N HIS A 29 -9.47 10.25 1.94
CA HIS A 29 -10.52 9.44 1.36
C HIS A 29 -10.61 8.11 2.10
N VAL A 30 -11.82 7.62 2.32
CA VAL A 30 -12.11 6.31 2.91
C VAL A 30 -12.93 5.54 1.90
N ASP A 31 -12.45 4.35 1.51
CA ASP A 31 -13.21 3.50 0.61
C ASP A 31 -14.25 2.64 1.35
N SER A 32 -15.03 1.86 0.59
CA SER A 32 -16.08 0.99 1.13
C SER A 32 -15.56 -0.10 2.07
N LEU A 33 -14.25 -0.36 2.08
CA LEU A 33 -13.60 -1.32 2.98
C LEU A 33 -13.02 -0.64 4.23
N GLY A 34 -13.20 0.68 4.37
CA GLY A 34 -12.65 1.47 5.47
C GLY A 34 -11.18 1.84 5.29
N GLN A 35 -10.58 1.53 4.13
CA GLN A 35 -9.17 1.83 3.87
C GLN A 35 -9.00 3.32 3.57
N VAL A 36 -8.12 3.95 4.36
CA VAL A 36 -7.88 5.39 4.32
C VAL A 36 -6.71 5.69 3.38
N ARG A 37 -6.84 6.77 2.60
CA ARG A 37 -5.80 7.32 1.73
C ARG A 37 -5.63 8.81 2.00
N LEU A 38 -4.39 9.26 2.10
CA LEU A 38 -4.03 10.68 2.08
C LEU A 38 -3.93 11.13 0.62
N LEU A 39 -4.60 12.21 0.25
CA LEU A 39 -4.64 12.71 -1.13
C LEU A 39 -3.83 14.00 -1.29
N LYS A 40 -3.11 14.12 -2.42
CA LYS A 40 -2.42 15.34 -2.86
C LYS A 40 -3.43 16.37 -3.35
N SER A 41 -4.34 15.90 -4.19
CA SER A 41 -5.45 16.69 -4.71
C SER A 41 -6.59 15.78 -5.16
N VAL A 42 -7.80 16.32 -5.13
CA VAL A 42 -9.00 15.68 -5.64
C VAL A 42 -9.87 16.69 -6.37
N ALA A 43 -10.38 16.32 -7.54
CA ALA A 43 -11.43 17.04 -8.23
C ALA A 43 -12.79 16.41 -7.87
N VAL A 44 -13.73 17.25 -7.44
CA VAL A 44 -15.14 16.87 -7.29
C VAL A 44 -15.84 17.24 -8.59
N LEU A 45 -16.27 16.24 -9.32
CA LEU A 45 -16.86 16.35 -10.65
C LEU A 45 -18.27 15.74 -10.66
N SER A 46 -19.12 16.20 -11.57
CA SER A 46 -20.44 15.60 -11.78
C SER A 46 -20.37 14.56 -12.89
N ARG A 47 -20.85 13.33 -12.62
CA ARG A 47 -21.00 12.26 -13.62
C ARG A 47 -22.20 12.48 -14.53
N SER A 48 -23.24 13.13 -14.00
CA SER A 48 -24.48 13.37 -14.73
C SER A 48 -25.10 14.70 -14.34
N THR A 49 -25.79 15.33 -15.28
CA THR A 49 -26.53 16.57 -15.05
C THR A 49 -27.84 16.37 -14.27
N ASN A 50 -28.03 15.20 -13.64
CA ASN A 50 -29.22 14.87 -12.85
C ASN A 50 -29.25 15.68 -11.55
N ASN A 51 -30.43 15.78 -10.93
CA ASN A 51 -30.62 16.44 -9.63
C ASN A 51 -31.20 15.44 -8.61
N PRO A 52 -30.47 15.09 -7.53
CA PRO A 52 -29.12 15.55 -7.19
C PRO A 52 -28.05 14.99 -8.15
N SER A 53 -26.98 15.76 -8.33
CA SER A 53 -25.85 15.36 -9.17
C SER A 53 -25.17 14.12 -8.60
N ASP A 54 -24.99 13.10 -9.43
CA ASP A 54 -24.07 12.00 -9.15
C ASP A 54 -22.63 12.54 -9.18
N LEU A 55 -21.90 12.41 -8.08
CA LEU A 55 -20.57 12.99 -7.91
C LEU A 55 -19.49 11.92 -8.11
N ALA A 56 -18.39 12.34 -8.73
CA ALA A 56 -17.14 11.59 -8.82
C ALA A 56 -16.03 12.33 -8.08
N LEU A 57 -15.14 11.56 -7.46
CA LEU A 57 -13.90 12.05 -6.87
C LEU A 57 -12.74 11.57 -7.73
N VAL A 58 -12.01 12.50 -8.35
CA VAL A 58 -10.96 12.18 -9.33
C VAL A 58 -9.62 12.73 -8.88
N THR A 59 -8.66 11.84 -8.66
CA THR A 59 -7.27 12.16 -8.33
C THR A 59 -6.35 12.11 -9.55
N ASP A 60 -6.75 11.38 -10.61
CA ASP A 60 -6.03 11.29 -11.88
C ASP A 60 -6.56 12.33 -12.91
N GLU A 61 -5.73 13.32 -13.21
CA GLU A 61 -6.09 14.41 -14.13
C GLU A 61 -6.31 13.92 -15.58
N THR A 62 -5.77 12.76 -15.95
CA THR A 62 -5.98 12.17 -17.29
C THR A 62 -7.43 11.73 -17.52
N LEU A 63 -8.21 11.58 -16.44
CA LEU A 63 -9.63 11.23 -16.50
C LEU A 63 -10.53 12.45 -16.65
N TYR A 64 -10.02 13.68 -16.52
CA TYR A 64 -10.84 14.90 -16.63
C TYR A 64 -11.62 15.01 -17.94
N PRO A 65 -11.11 14.60 -19.12
CA PRO A 65 -11.87 14.62 -20.37
C PRO A 65 -13.14 13.76 -20.35
N ASN A 66 -13.29 12.82 -19.40
CA ASN A 66 -14.48 11.98 -19.28
C ASN A 66 -15.65 12.69 -18.58
N PHE A 67 -15.44 13.92 -18.07
CA PHE A 67 -16.45 14.68 -17.34
C PHE A 67 -16.83 15.95 -18.10
N VAL A 68 -18.14 16.16 -18.26
CA VAL A 68 -18.71 17.25 -19.07
C VAL A 68 -19.01 18.52 -18.27
N SER A 69 -18.93 18.47 -16.94
CA SER A 69 -19.33 19.55 -16.04
C SER A 69 -18.13 20.22 -15.37
N PRO A 70 -18.19 21.54 -15.08
CA PRO A 70 -17.17 22.20 -14.29
C PRO A 70 -16.98 21.51 -12.93
N GLY A 71 -15.73 21.15 -12.61
CA GLY A 71 -15.36 20.55 -11.34
C GLY A 71 -14.77 21.55 -10.35
N LYS A 72 -14.76 21.16 -9.07
CA LYS A 72 -14.00 21.87 -8.03
C LYS A 72 -12.78 21.05 -7.64
N ARG A 73 -11.58 21.60 -7.84
CA ARG A 73 -10.34 20.99 -7.37
C ARG A 73 -10.01 21.45 -5.95
N ILE A 74 -9.66 20.50 -5.10
CA ILE A 74 -9.18 20.71 -3.74
C ILE A 74 -7.79 20.11 -3.67
N SER A 75 -6.79 20.91 -3.32
CA SER A 75 -5.39 20.47 -3.22
C SER A 75 -4.83 20.75 -1.83
N ALA A 76 -3.99 19.84 -1.36
CA ALA A 76 -3.13 20.03 -0.20
C ALA A 76 -1.81 20.65 -0.68
N ALA A 77 -1.57 21.93 -0.38
CA ALA A 77 -0.41 22.67 -0.88
C ALA A 77 0.95 22.20 -0.32
N ALA A 78 0.95 21.29 0.67
CA ALA A 78 2.11 20.98 1.49
C ALA A 78 2.86 19.71 1.09
N PHE A 79 2.36 18.92 0.13
CA PHE A 79 2.92 17.61 -0.15
C PHE A 79 3.00 17.31 -1.65
N ASP A 80 4.21 16.98 -2.10
CA ASP A 80 4.39 16.17 -3.29
C ASP A 80 4.70 14.75 -2.84
N PHE A 81 4.25 13.75 -3.60
CA PHE A 81 4.41 12.35 -3.24
C PHE A 81 5.24 11.66 -4.30
N GLY A 82 6.46 11.28 -3.95
CA GLY A 82 7.20 10.29 -4.71
C GLY A 82 6.67 8.89 -4.38
N ASP A 83 6.81 7.98 -5.34
CA ASP A 83 6.50 6.57 -5.09
C ASP A 83 7.66 5.90 -4.34
N ASN A 84 7.48 5.60 -3.04
CA ASN A 84 8.52 4.90 -2.29
C ASN A 84 8.78 3.49 -2.83
N GLN A 85 7.76 2.82 -3.40
CA GLN A 85 7.89 1.42 -3.85
C GLN A 85 8.93 1.30 -4.98
N VAL A 86 9.05 2.29 -5.87
CA VAL A 86 10.06 2.26 -6.95
C VAL A 86 11.48 2.41 -6.42
N ILE A 87 11.69 3.09 -5.29
CA ILE A 87 13.00 3.19 -4.64
C ILE A 87 13.33 1.93 -3.87
N GLN A 88 12.34 1.39 -3.15
CA GLN A 88 12.49 0.14 -2.41
C GLN A 88 12.91 -1.00 -3.36
N ILE A 89 12.26 -1.14 -4.53
CA ILE A 89 12.61 -2.22 -5.47
C ILE A 89 14.04 -2.08 -6.01
N LEU A 90 14.52 -0.86 -6.26
CA LEU A 90 15.93 -0.63 -6.66
C LEU A 90 16.92 -0.97 -5.55
N ASN A 91 16.60 -0.63 -4.31
CA ASN A 91 17.41 -1.04 -3.15
C ASN A 91 17.47 -2.58 -3.04
N GLN A 92 16.37 -3.28 -3.32
CA GLN A 92 16.33 -4.74 -3.33
C GLN A 92 17.15 -5.35 -4.48
N VAL A 93 17.14 -4.73 -5.67
CA VAL A 93 18.00 -5.11 -6.80
C VAL A 93 19.47 -5.04 -6.38
N ALA A 94 19.89 -3.92 -5.78
CA ALA A 94 21.26 -3.74 -5.28
C ALA A 94 21.62 -4.73 -4.17
N ALA A 95 20.74 -4.92 -3.18
CA ALA A 95 20.97 -5.83 -2.05
C ALA A 95 21.05 -7.31 -2.49
N SER A 96 20.20 -7.73 -3.44
CA SER A 96 20.22 -9.08 -4.00
C SER A 96 21.53 -9.34 -4.76
N ALA A 97 21.93 -8.39 -5.63
CA ALA A 97 23.22 -8.45 -6.33
C ALA A 97 24.40 -8.55 -5.35
N ALA A 98 24.41 -7.70 -4.32
CA ALA A 98 25.47 -7.65 -3.32
C ALA A 98 25.60 -8.93 -2.51
N THR A 99 24.47 -9.49 -2.08
CA THR A 99 24.43 -10.76 -1.32
C THR A 99 24.96 -11.91 -2.17
N ALA A 100 24.52 -12.01 -3.43
CA ALA A 100 25.01 -13.04 -4.34
C ALA A 100 26.51 -12.88 -4.64
N ALA A 101 26.98 -11.66 -4.93
CA ALA A 101 28.41 -11.39 -5.17
C ALA A 101 29.28 -11.79 -3.97
N ALA A 102 28.88 -11.41 -2.75
CA ALA A 102 29.62 -11.73 -1.53
C ALA A 102 29.71 -13.24 -1.25
N ASN A 103 28.73 -14.01 -1.72
CA ASN A 103 28.68 -15.46 -1.60
C ASN A 103 29.28 -16.21 -2.82
N GLY A 104 29.91 -15.50 -3.76
CA GLY A 104 30.49 -16.10 -4.98
C GLY A 104 29.45 -16.60 -6.00
N ALA A 105 28.18 -16.20 -5.86
CA ALA A 105 27.12 -16.51 -6.80
C ALA A 105 27.01 -15.44 -7.91
N ASN A 106 26.24 -15.73 -8.96
CA ASN A 106 26.02 -14.78 -10.05
C ASN A 106 25.11 -13.61 -9.62
N ALA A 107 25.72 -12.45 -9.36
CA ALA A 107 25.06 -11.23 -8.89
C ALA A 107 23.97 -10.72 -9.85
N THR A 108 24.20 -10.79 -11.15
CA THR A 108 23.24 -10.35 -12.18
C THR A 108 22.01 -11.25 -12.20
N ASN A 109 22.18 -12.57 -12.07
CA ASN A 109 21.05 -13.50 -12.00
C ASN A 109 20.20 -13.25 -10.75
N ALA A 110 20.83 -13.01 -9.59
CA ALA A 110 20.12 -12.71 -8.35
C ALA A 110 19.35 -11.37 -8.44
N ALA A 111 19.93 -10.35 -9.07
CA ALA A 111 19.26 -9.09 -9.36
C ALA A 111 18.07 -9.28 -10.33
N ASN A 112 18.23 -10.08 -11.38
CA ASN A 112 17.16 -10.39 -12.33
C ASN A 112 15.95 -11.08 -11.66
N GLN A 113 16.17 -11.91 -10.63
CA GLN A 113 15.05 -12.48 -9.88
C GLN A 113 14.18 -11.41 -9.20
N VAL A 114 14.76 -10.28 -8.80
CA VAL A 114 14.01 -9.14 -8.25
C VAL A 114 13.16 -8.48 -9.33
N LEU A 115 13.71 -8.29 -10.55
CA LEU A 115 12.97 -7.73 -11.70
C LEU A 115 11.78 -8.61 -12.08
N LEU A 116 11.97 -9.93 -12.15
CA LEU A 116 10.89 -10.89 -12.41
C LEU A 116 9.80 -10.86 -11.32
N GLY A 117 10.19 -10.52 -10.10
CA GLY A 117 9.29 -10.38 -8.96
C GLY A 117 8.60 -9.02 -8.85
N ALA A 118 9.01 -8.01 -9.62
CA ALA A 118 8.56 -6.62 -9.47
C ALA A 118 7.14 -6.39 -10.00
N ASP A 119 6.72 -7.13 -11.03
CA ASP A 119 5.34 -7.07 -11.52
C ASP A 119 4.40 -7.90 -10.63
N VAL A 120 4.04 -7.31 -9.49
CA VAL A 120 3.17 -7.95 -8.48
C VAL A 120 1.78 -8.28 -9.03
N ASP A 121 1.30 -7.52 -10.02
CA ASP A 121 -0.01 -7.76 -10.64
C ASP A 121 0.02 -8.91 -11.62
N ALA A 122 1.08 -9.04 -12.44
CA ALA A 122 1.25 -10.22 -13.28
C ALA A 122 1.34 -11.50 -12.43
N ARG A 123 2.03 -11.45 -11.28
CA ARG A 123 2.12 -12.59 -10.34
C ARG A 123 0.75 -12.92 -9.72
N TYR A 124 0.00 -11.90 -9.31
CA TYR A 124 -1.33 -12.09 -8.76
C TYR A 124 -2.31 -12.65 -9.82
N ALA A 125 -2.28 -12.09 -11.03
CA ALA A 125 -3.07 -12.55 -12.17
C ALA A 125 -2.80 -14.02 -12.51
N ALA A 126 -1.52 -14.44 -12.48
CA ALA A 126 -1.13 -15.83 -12.68
C ALA A 126 -1.66 -16.75 -11.58
N PHE A 127 -1.68 -16.29 -10.32
CA PHE A 127 -2.25 -17.04 -9.20
C PHE A 127 -3.77 -17.23 -9.36
N VAL A 128 -4.51 -16.14 -9.60
CA VAL A 128 -5.99 -16.21 -9.69
C VAL A 128 -6.47 -16.94 -10.94
N SER A 129 -5.67 -16.95 -12.00
CA SER A 129 -5.93 -17.75 -13.20
C SER A 129 -5.38 -19.18 -13.10
N GLY A 130 -4.65 -19.49 -12.02
CA GLY A 130 -3.95 -20.75 -11.83
C GLY A 130 -4.89 -21.90 -11.46
N THR A 131 -4.48 -23.12 -11.79
CA THR A 131 -5.25 -24.34 -11.52
C THR A 131 -5.46 -24.58 -10.02
N ILE A 132 -4.51 -24.18 -9.17
CA ILE A 132 -4.60 -24.33 -7.71
C ILE A 132 -5.84 -23.60 -7.17
N LEU A 133 -6.01 -22.32 -7.50
CA LEU A 133 -7.16 -21.55 -7.03
C LEU A 133 -8.47 -22.02 -7.68
N ASN A 134 -8.45 -22.33 -8.98
CA ASN A 134 -9.63 -22.86 -9.67
C ASN A 134 -10.12 -24.19 -9.08
N ASN A 135 -9.21 -25.08 -8.69
CA ASN A 135 -9.58 -26.32 -8.00
C ASN A 135 -10.18 -26.05 -6.61
N ALA A 136 -9.72 -25.01 -5.91
CA ALA A 136 -10.28 -24.60 -4.63
C ALA A 136 -11.73 -24.10 -4.75
N VAL A 137 -12.12 -23.47 -5.86
CA VAL A 137 -13.52 -23.05 -6.11
C VAL A 137 -14.47 -24.26 -6.07
N GLY A 138 -14.18 -25.30 -6.86
CA GLY A 138 -14.99 -26.51 -6.88
C GLY A 138 -14.95 -27.25 -5.55
N GLY A 139 -13.81 -27.26 -4.87
CA GLY A 139 -13.67 -27.92 -3.57
C GLY A 139 -14.45 -27.25 -2.45
N ALA A 140 -14.31 -25.92 -2.33
CA ALA A 140 -15.09 -25.12 -1.39
C ALA A 140 -16.59 -25.34 -1.58
N ALA A 141 -17.09 -25.29 -2.82
CA ALA A 141 -18.51 -25.46 -3.11
C ALA A 141 -19.05 -26.85 -2.72
N VAL A 142 -18.34 -27.93 -3.06
CA VAL A 142 -18.76 -29.30 -2.73
C VAL A 142 -18.75 -29.53 -1.22
N SER A 143 -17.68 -29.11 -0.54
CA SER A 143 -17.52 -29.32 0.90
C SER A 143 -18.49 -28.43 1.70
N ALA A 144 -18.69 -27.17 1.31
CA ALA A 144 -19.71 -26.28 1.86
C ALA A 144 -21.12 -26.89 1.78
N LYS A 145 -21.51 -27.40 0.61
CA LYS A 145 -22.80 -28.09 0.39
C LYS A 145 -22.95 -29.28 1.33
N ASN A 146 -21.94 -30.15 1.42
CA ASN A 146 -21.99 -31.32 2.28
C ASN A 146 -22.14 -30.94 3.76
N GLY A 147 -21.37 -29.95 4.24
CA GLY A 147 -21.48 -29.43 5.60
C GLY A 147 -22.87 -28.85 5.89
N ALA A 148 -23.36 -27.98 5.02
CA ALA A 148 -24.67 -27.35 5.16
C ALA A 148 -25.82 -28.37 5.21
N VAL A 149 -25.87 -29.30 4.24
CA VAL A 149 -26.93 -30.30 4.12
C VAL A 149 -26.87 -31.30 5.28
N SER A 150 -25.67 -31.76 5.66
CA SER A 150 -25.50 -32.68 6.78
C SER A 150 -26.03 -32.06 8.08
N ARG A 151 -25.63 -30.82 8.39
CA ARG A 151 -26.12 -30.12 9.59
C ARG A 151 -27.62 -29.89 9.56
N LYS A 152 -28.16 -29.52 8.40
CA LYS A 152 -29.61 -29.31 8.23
C LYS A 152 -30.41 -30.58 8.44
N ASN A 153 -29.97 -31.71 7.88
CA ASN A 153 -30.61 -33.02 8.05
C ASN A 153 -30.55 -33.52 9.50
N ALA A 154 -29.51 -33.12 10.24
CA ALA A 154 -29.40 -33.37 11.68
C ALA A 154 -30.28 -32.43 12.55
N GLY A 155 -31.14 -31.60 11.95
CA GLY A 155 -32.01 -30.67 12.67
C GLY A 155 -31.27 -29.44 13.24
N GLY A 156 -30.10 -29.10 12.70
CA GLY A 156 -29.32 -27.95 13.17
C GLY A 156 -30.01 -26.60 12.94
N THR A 157 -29.70 -25.63 13.80
CA THR A 157 -30.17 -24.25 13.65
C THR A 157 -29.52 -23.57 12.44
N ALA A 158 -30.09 -22.47 11.96
CA ALA A 158 -29.54 -21.72 10.83
C ALA A 158 -28.08 -21.28 11.06
N LEU A 159 -27.72 -20.86 12.27
CA LEU A 159 -26.36 -20.51 12.65
C LEU A 159 -25.40 -21.71 12.61
N GLN A 160 -25.86 -22.88 13.08
CA GLN A 160 -25.05 -24.10 13.00
C GLN A 160 -24.84 -24.54 11.55
N VAL A 161 -25.85 -24.40 10.68
CA VAL A 161 -25.73 -24.70 9.23
C VAL A 161 -24.67 -23.80 8.58
N ILE A 162 -24.64 -22.51 8.92
CA ILE A 162 -23.60 -21.57 8.44
C ILE A 162 -22.22 -21.99 8.95
N ALA A 163 -22.08 -22.27 10.25
CA ALA A 163 -20.81 -22.65 10.86
C ALA A 163 -20.23 -23.94 10.25
N ASP A 164 -21.06 -24.97 10.06
CA ASP A 164 -20.64 -26.23 9.46
C ASP A 164 -20.30 -26.10 7.98
N ALA A 165 -21.07 -25.30 7.23
CA ALA A 165 -20.76 -25.00 5.83
C ALA A 165 -19.40 -24.31 5.69
N TYR A 166 -19.13 -23.32 6.56
CA TYR A 166 -17.87 -22.58 6.58
C TYR A 166 -16.70 -23.47 6.97
N SER A 167 -16.84 -24.24 8.06
CA SER A 167 -15.83 -25.19 8.52
C SER A 167 -15.51 -26.23 7.43
N ALA A 168 -16.52 -26.79 6.77
CA ALA A 168 -16.31 -27.75 5.69
C ALA A 168 -15.63 -27.12 4.47
N ALA A 169 -16.01 -25.89 4.07
CA ALA A 169 -15.40 -25.20 2.94
C ALA A 169 -13.91 -24.88 3.19
N THR A 170 -13.59 -24.33 4.35
CA THR A 170 -12.24 -23.90 4.73
C THR A 170 -11.28 -25.06 5.01
N ASN A 171 -11.81 -26.21 5.45
CA ASN A 171 -11.03 -27.43 5.68
C ASN A 171 -10.94 -28.35 4.44
N ASP A 172 -11.50 -27.97 3.29
CA ASP A 172 -11.29 -28.74 2.05
C ASP A 172 -9.81 -28.73 1.67
N ALA A 173 -9.23 -29.90 1.39
CA ALA A 173 -7.79 -30.03 1.13
C ALA A 173 -7.29 -29.14 -0.03
N ARG A 174 -8.15 -28.86 -1.04
CA ARG A 174 -7.80 -27.98 -2.16
C ARG A 174 -7.78 -26.51 -1.72
N VAL A 175 -8.70 -26.11 -0.85
CA VAL A 175 -8.75 -24.77 -0.26
C VAL A 175 -7.54 -24.55 0.63
N VAL A 176 -7.21 -25.52 1.49
CA VAL A 176 -6.01 -25.49 2.33
C VAL A 176 -4.74 -25.37 1.47
N THR A 177 -4.64 -26.17 0.39
CA THR A 177 -3.51 -26.11 -0.55
C THR A 177 -3.39 -24.73 -1.21
N ALA A 178 -4.51 -24.19 -1.70
CA ALA A 178 -4.54 -22.86 -2.29
C ALA A 178 -4.15 -21.76 -1.29
N ARG A 179 -4.60 -21.88 -0.03
CA ARG A 179 -4.25 -20.95 1.04
C ARG A 179 -2.76 -21.02 1.39
N THR A 180 -2.18 -22.21 1.48
CA THR A 180 -0.74 -22.39 1.69
C THR A 180 0.07 -21.77 0.55
N ASN A 181 -0.35 -21.99 -0.71
CA ASN A 181 0.31 -21.38 -1.87
C ASN A 181 0.17 -19.84 -1.87
N ALA A 182 -1.01 -19.32 -1.55
CA ALA A 182 -1.28 -17.89 -1.42
C ALA A 182 -0.37 -17.23 -0.37
N LEU A 183 -0.24 -17.85 0.81
CA LEU A 183 0.63 -17.35 1.88
C LEU A 183 2.11 -17.39 1.49
N ALA A 184 2.55 -18.43 0.77
CA ALA A 184 3.92 -18.50 0.25
C ALA A 184 4.20 -17.39 -0.79
N LEU A 185 3.25 -17.14 -1.70
CA LEU A 185 3.36 -16.06 -2.68
C LEU A 185 3.39 -14.69 -2.00
N GLN A 186 2.50 -14.46 -1.05
CA GLN A 186 2.46 -13.25 -0.23
C GLN A 186 3.78 -13.02 0.54
N ALA A 187 4.33 -14.06 1.17
CA ALA A 187 5.61 -13.98 1.89
C ALA A 187 6.81 -13.71 0.97
N SER A 188 6.73 -14.14 -0.29
CA SER A 188 7.77 -13.89 -1.31
C SER A 188 7.59 -12.58 -2.07
N SER A 189 6.52 -11.84 -1.81
CA SER A 189 6.21 -10.60 -2.50
C SER A 189 7.05 -9.46 -1.96
N PHE A 190 7.60 -8.64 -2.86
CA PHE A 190 8.38 -7.48 -2.47
C PHE A 190 7.51 -6.39 -1.84
N VAL A 191 6.31 -6.19 -2.39
CA VAL A 191 5.29 -5.30 -1.84
C VAL A 191 4.31 -6.18 -1.07
N PRO A 192 3.96 -5.84 0.19
CA PRO A 192 2.94 -6.58 0.93
C PRO A 192 1.64 -6.71 0.12
N ASP A 193 1.30 -7.93 -0.29
CA ASP A 193 0.14 -8.21 -1.14
C ASP A 193 -0.79 -9.21 -0.45
N ASN A 194 -1.86 -8.70 0.18
CA ASN A 194 -2.85 -9.51 0.86
C ASN A 194 -3.91 -10.11 -0.08
N ARG A 195 -3.90 -9.75 -1.37
CA ARG A 195 -4.94 -10.18 -2.33
C ARG A 195 -4.92 -11.69 -2.53
N TYR A 196 -3.76 -12.34 -2.43
CA TYR A 196 -3.62 -13.79 -2.57
C TYR A 196 -4.48 -14.54 -1.54
N ALA A 197 -4.27 -14.27 -0.24
CA ALA A 197 -5.04 -14.92 0.82
C ALA A 197 -6.51 -14.49 0.81
N ALA A 198 -6.77 -13.20 0.58
CA ALA A 198 -8.12 -12.66 0.50
C ALA A 198 -8.95 -13.34 -0.59
N ALA A 199 -8.37 -13.65 -1.76
CA ALA A 199 -9.07 -14.37 -2.82
C ALA A 199 -9.52 -15.78 -2.40
N VAL A 200 -8.63 -16.54 -1.73
CA VAL A 200 -8.95 -17.89 -1.24
C VAL A 200 -10.05 -17.84 -0.17
N ASP A 201 -9.90 -16.94 0.81
CA ASP A 201 -10.84 -16.80 1.91
C ASP A 201 -12.21 -16.31 1.41
N ALA A 202 -12.26 -15.41 0.41
CA ALA A 202 -13.50 -14.96 -0.21
C ALA A 202 -14.24 -16.07 -0.95
N ILE A 203 -13.54 -16.94 -1.69
CA ILE A 203 -14.12 -18.10 -2.38
C ILE A 203 -14.77 -19.06 -1.37
N ALA A 204 -14.06 -19.42 -0.31
CA ALA A 204 -14.58 -20.32 0.72
C ALA A 204 -15.79 -19.73 1.44
N SER A 205 -15.72 -18.44 1.80
CA SER A 205 -16.81 -17.71 2.46
C SER A 205 -18.06 -17.61 1.58
N ALA A 206 -17.90 -17.27 0.30
CA ALA A 206 -19.00 -17.15 -0.64
C ALA A 206 -19.71 -18.50 -0.86
N ALA A 207 -18.93 -19.57 -1.05
CA ALA A 207 -19.45 -20.93 -1.16
C ALA A 207 -20.26 -21.35 0.08
N ALA A 208 -19.69 -21.15 1.27
CA ALA A 208 -20.31 -21.49 2.55
C ALA A 208 -21.63 -20.73 2.79
N ASN A 209 -21.63 -19.41 2.58
CA ASN A 209 -22.80 -18.57 2.80
C ASN A 209 -23.94 -18.95 1.84
N ALA A 210 -23.65 -19.17 0.55
CA ALA A 210 -24.65 -19.56 -0.43
C ALA A 210 -25.20 -20.98 -0.18
N ALA A 211 -24.34 -21.92 0.22
CA ALA A 211 -24.75 -23.27 0.60
C ALA A 211 -25.69 -23.24 1.82
N ALA A 212 -25.29 -22.51 2.88
CA ALA A 212 -26.06 -22.41 4.11
C ALA A 212 -27.41 -21.73 3.90
N ALA A 213 -27.45 -20.61 3.14
CA ALA A 213 -28.69 -19.92 2.80
C ALA A 213 -29.68 -20.84 2.03
N SER A 214 -29.17 -21.59 1.06
CA SER A 214 -29.95 -22.53 0.27
C SER A 214 -30.48 -23.71 1.11
N ALA A 215 -29.64 -24.28 1.98
CA ALA A 215 -30.03 -25.38 2.86
C ALA A 215 -31.06 -24.94 3.92
N ASN A 216 -30.89 -23.74 4.48
CA ASN A 216 -31.86 -23.17 5.43
C ASN A 216 -33.21 -22.88 4.78
N SER A 217 -33.23 -22.61 3.47
CA SER A 217 -34.44 -22.47 2.66
C SER A 217 -35.04 -23.82 2.22
N ASN A 218 -34.52 -24.95 2.74
CA ASN A 218 -34.95 -26.32 2.43
C ASN A 218 -34.87 -26.68 0.93
N LEU A 219 -33.92 -26.08 0.19
CA LEU A 219 -33.69 -26.45 -1.21
C LEU A 219 -33.00 -27.82 -1.30
N THR A 220 -33.14 -28.49 -2.46
CA THR A 220 -32.50 -29.80 -2.67
C THR A 220 -30.98 -29.70 -2.65
N ALA A 221 -30.29 -30.78 -2.28
CA ALA A 221 -28.83 -30.81 -2.24
C ALA A 221 -28.17 -30.41 -3.58
N ALA A 222 -28.82 -30.71 -4.72
CA ALA A 222 -28.35 -30.30 -6.04
C ALA A 222 -28.38 -28.77 -6.19
N VAL A 223 -29.48 -28.12 -5.80
CA VAL A 223 -29.62 -26.65 -5.86
C VAL A 223 -28.66 -25.97 -4.87
N VAL A 224 -28.50 -26.52 -3.66
CA VAL A 224 -27.49 -26.05 -2.69
C VAL A 224 -26.09 -26.05 -3.29
N GLY A 225 -25.71 -27.14 -3.97
CA GLY A 225 -24.41 -27.26 -4.64
C GLY A 225 -24.23 -26.29 -5.80
N SER A 226 -25.28 -26.08 -6.62
CA SER A 226 -25.24 -25.12 -7.73
C SER A 226 -25.08 -23.68 -7.23
N ASN A 227 -25.85 -23.28 -6.22
CA ASN A 227 -25.75 -21.94 -5.62
C ASN A 227 -24.38 -21.70 -4.98
N ALA A 228 -23.84 -22.70 -4.27
CA ALA A 228 -22.50 -22.62 -3.70
C ALA A 228 -21.42 -22.45 -4.79
N THR A 229 -21.54 -23.18 -5.89
CA THR A 229 -20.61 -23.09 -7.03
C THR A 229 -20.67 -21.72 -7.70
N ASN A 230 -21.87 -21.21 -7.97
CA ASN A 230 -22.06 -19.90 -8.60
C ASN A 230 -21.50 -18.77 -7.73
N ALA A 231 -21.72 -18.82 -6.41
CA ALA A 231 -21.18 -17.83 -5.48
C ALA A 231 -19.64 -17.88 -5.41
N ALA A 232 -19.06 -19.07 -5.40
CA ALA A 232 -17.61 -19.26 -5.43
C ALA A 232 -16.98 -18.73 -6.73
N LEU A 233 -17.64 -18.94 -7.87
CA LEU A 233 -17.19 -18.43 -9.18
C LEU A 233 -17.31 -16.91 -9.27
N ALA A 234 -18.37 -16.31 -8.70
CA ALA A 234 -18.50 -14.87 -8.60
C ALA A 234 -17.37 -14.27 -7.73
N ALA A 235 -17.03 -14.91 -6.61
CA ALA A 235 -15.88 -14.49 -5.78
C ALA A 235 -14.54 -14.60 -6.53
N LEU A 236 -14.34 -15.65 -7.34
CA LEU A 236 -13.17 -15.76 -8.21
C LEU A 236 -13.12 -14.63 -9.26
N THR A 237 -14.26 -14.30 -9.87
CA THR A 237 -14.36 -13.20 -10.85
C THR A 237 -13.98 -11.86 -10.20
N ASN A 238 -14.48 -11.60 -8.98
CA ASN A 238 -14.11 -10.41 -8.22
C ASN A 238 -12.61 -10.37 -7.87
N ALA A 239 -12.02 -11.53 -7.56
CA ALA A 239 -10.57 -11.62 -7.32
C ALA A 239 -9.76 -11.30 -8.60
N GLN A 240 -10.23 -11.72 -9.78
CA GLN A 240 -9.56 -11.40 -11.05
C GLN A 240 -9.55 -9.90 -11.38
N THR A 241 -10.55 -9.16 -10.89
CA THR A 241 -10.66 -7.70 -11.05
C THR A 241 -10.18 -6.93 -9.83
N ALA A 242 -9.46 -7.55 -8.90
CA ALA A 242 -8.98 -6.87 -7.71
C ALA A 242 -8.08 -5.68 -8.08
N PRO A 243 -8.26 -4.50 -7.45
CA PRO A 243 -7.42 -3.35 -7.73
C PRO A 243 -5.92 -3.63 -7.54
N SER A 244 -5.09 -2.88 -8.28
CA SER A 244 -3.65 -2.92 -8.09
C SER A 244 -3.27 -2.37 -6.72
N ILE A 245 -2.28 -2.98 -6.07
CA ILE A 245 -1.68 -2.49 -4.82
C ILE A 245 -0.49 -1.55 -5.06
N VAL A 246 -0.09 -1.38 -6.33
CA VAL A 246 0.98 -0.48 -6.75
C VAL A 246 0.41 0.63 -7.61
N SER A 247 1.07 1.77 -7.64
CA SER A 247 0.60 2.91 -8.43
C SER A 247 0.73 2.63 -9.95
N PRO A 248 -0.08 3.30 -10.80
CA PRO A 248 0.16 3.30 -12.25
C PRO A 248 1.57 3.78 -12.63
N GLY A 249 2.15 4.71 -11.85
CA GLY A 249 3.50 5.20 -12.00
C GLY A 249 4.55 4.10 -11.77
N TYR A 250 4.38 3.28 -10.73
CA TYR A 250 5.23 2.11 -10.47
C TYR A 250 5.23 1.15 -11.66
N LYS A 251 4.05 0.78 -12.16
CA LYS A 251 3.92 -0.12 -13.33
C LYS A 251 4.64 0.43 -14.56
N SER A 252 4.42 1.71 -14.83
CA SER A 252 5.07 2.40 -15.95
C SER A 252 6.59 2.39 -15.79
N PHE A 253 7.09 2.65 -14.58
CA PHE A 253 8.52 2.64 -14.28
C PHE A 253 9.16 1.26 -14.47
N ILE A 254 8.57 0.19 -13.93
CA ILE A 254 9.15 -1.15 -14.08
C ILE A 254 9.13 -1.64 -15.53
N ALA A 255 8.24 -1.11 -16.38
CA ALA A 255 8.23 -1.41 -17.82
C ALA A 255 9.33 -0.67 -18.60
N THR A 256 9.99 0.34 -18.02
CA THR A 256 11.02 1.12 -18.72
C THR A 256 12.32 0.33 -18.93
N SER A 257 13.02 0.60 -20.03
CA SER A 257 14.37 0.09 -20.25
C SER A 257 15.35 0.50 -19.14
N THR A 258 15.14 1.67 -18.53
CA THR A 258 15.93 2.16 -17.39
C THR A 258 15.85 1.18 -16.23
N PHE A 259 14.64 0.78 -15.81
CA PHE A 259 14.48 -0.23 -14.76
C PHE A 259 14.99 -1.61 -15.22
N GLN A 260 14.67 -2.04 -16.43
CA GLN A 260 15.06 -3.36 -16.94
C GLN A 260 16.59 -3.54 -17.01
N SER A 261 17.35 -2.46 -17.24
CA SER A 261 18.82 -2.49 -17.23
C SER A 261 19.44 -2.52 -15.82
N SER A 262 18.66 -2.23 -14.77
CA SER A 262 19.17 -2.05 -13.40
C SER A 262 19.86 -3.30 -12.85
N ALA A 263 19.39 -4.50 -13.19
CA ALA A 263 19.98 -5.74 -12.72
C ALA A 263 21.40 -5.96 -13.26
N GLN A 264 21.63 -5.67 -14.54
CA GLN A 264 22.96 -5.76 -15.14
C GLN A 264 23.91 -4.72 -14.55
N ILE A 265 23.44 -3.49 -14.37
CA ILE A 265 24.22 -2.40 -13.78
C ILE A 265 24.64 -2.73 -12.34
N ALA A 266 23.67 -3.11 -11.50
CA ALA A 266 23.92 -3.46 -10.10
C ALA A 266 24.77 -4.73 -9.97
N GLY A 267 24.45 -5.77 -10.74
CA GLY A 267 25.15 -7.06 -10.72
C GLY A 267 26.62 -6.93 -11.10
N ALA A 268 26.92 -6.23 -12.19
CA ALA A 268 28.29 -5.99 -12.64
C ALA A 268 29.11 -5.19 -11.62
N ALA A 269 28.53 -4.12 -11.06
CA ALA A 269 29.19 -3.28 -10.07
C ALA A 269 29.46 -4.04 -8.75
N ALA A 270 28.47 -4.81 -8.26
CA ALA A 270 28.62 -5.64 -7.07
C ALA A 270 29.73 -6.69 -7.23
N ALA A 271 29.72 -7.44 -8.34
CA ALA A 271 30.73 -8.46 -8.62
C ALA A 271 32.14 -7.85 -8.73
N SER A 272 32.28 -6.73 -9.45
CA SER A 272 33.56 -6.02 -9.58
C SER A 272 34.09 -5.55 -8.21
N ALA A 273 33.22 -5.04 -7.34
CA ALA A 273 33.63 -4.57 -6.02
C ALA A 273 34.14 -5.70 -5.11
N VAL A 274 33.50 -6.88 -5.16
CA VAL A 274 33.97 -8.07 -4.42
C VAL A 274 35.30 -8.56 -4.97
N ALA A 275 35.45 -8.64 -6.29
CA ALA A 275 36.70 -9.05 -6.93
C ALA A 275 37.88 -8.14 -6.56
N GLN A 276 37.65 -6.82 -6.53
CA GLN A 276 38.67 -5.83 -6.15
C GLN A 276 38.97 -5.82 -4.65
N ALA A 277 38.03 -6.21 -3.80
CA ALA A 277 38.24 -6.24 -2.35
C ALA A 277 39.23 -7.34 -1.93
N GLY A 278 39.39 -8.41 -2.73
CA GLY A 278 40.30 -9.52 -2.49
C GLY A 278 39.86 -10.43 -1.35
N SER A 279 39.99 -9.97 -0.11
CA SER A 279 39.64 -10.72 1.11
C SER A 279 38.78 -9.88 2.05
N GLY A 280 37.85 -10.54 2.74
CA GLY A 280 37.01 -9.93 3.77
C GLY A 280 35.99 -10.92 4.30
N THR A 281 35.34 -10.58 5.41
CA THR A 281 34.18 -11.37 5.86
C THR A 281 33.03 -11.21 4.86
N ALA A 282 32.10 -12.17 4.80
CA ALA A 282 30.93 -12.08 3.92
C ALA A 282 30.16 -10.77 4.12
N SER A 283 30.02 -10.30 5.36
CA SER A 283 29.38 -9.02 5.67
C SER A 283 30.15 -7.80 5.13
N GLN A 284 31.48 -7.79 5.24
CA GLN A 284 32.30 -6.71 4.68
C GLN A 284 32.23 -6.68 3.15
N LEU A 285 32.28 -7.85 2.51
CA LEU A 285 32.16 -7.98 1.06
C LEU A 285 30.77 -7.55 0.58
N GLN A 286 29.71 -7.97 1.29
CA GLN A 286 28.34 -7.56 0.98
C GLN A 286 28.14 -6.05 1.11
N ALA A 287 28.66 -5.42 2.17
CA ALA A 287 28.57 -3.96 2.35
C ALA A 287 29.27 -3.18 1.23
N LYS A 288 30.47 -3.64 0.81
CA LYS A 288 31.20 -3.07 -0.34
C LYS A 288 30.42 -3.25 -1.64
N ALA A 289 29.92 -4.46 -1.89
CA ALA A 289 29.15 -4.80 -3.08
C ALA A 289 27.86 -3.98 -3.18
N ASN A 290 27.15 -3.81 -2.06
CA ASN A 290 25.92 -3.02 -1.99
C ASN A 290 26.20 -1.54 -2.25
N SER A 291 27.26 -0.98 -1.65
CA SER A 291 27.66 0.41 -1.90
C SER A 291 28.00 0.65 -3.37
N ALA A 292 28.71 -0.29 -4.00
CA ALA A 292 29.05 -0.21 -5.43
C ALA A 292 27.81 -0.31 -6.33
N ALA A 293 26.88 -1.23 -6.03
CA ALA A 293 25.64 -1.38 -6.77
C ALA A 293 24.75 -0.13 -6.69
N LEU A 294 24.53 0.42 -5.48
CA LEU A 294 23.76 1.64 -5.28
C LEU A 294 24.39 2.84 -6.01
N LYS A 295 25.72 2.96 -5.96
CA LYS A 295 26.44 4.00 -6.69
C LYS A 295 26.25 3.85 -8.20
N ALA A 296 26.39 2.65 -8.75
CA ALA A 296 26.25 2.40 -10.18
C ALA A 296 24.83 2.73 -10.69
N LEU A 297 23.80 2.36 -9.92
CA LEU A 297 22.41 2.73 -10.24
C LEU A 297 22.18 4.25 -10.20
N THR A 298 22.83 4.93 -9.26
CA THR A 298 22.77 6.40 -9.14
C THR A 298 23.47 7.09 -10.32
N ASP A 299 24.67 6.63 -10.67
CA ASP A 299 25.47 7.15 -11.79
C ASP A 299 24.72 6.96 -13.12
N ALA A 300 24.08 5.80 -13.30
CA ALA A 300 23.26 5.47 -14.46
C ALA A 300 21.87 6.15 -14.46
N LYS A 301 21.60 7.04 -13.50
CA LYS A 301 20.34 7.81 -13.37
C LYS A 301 19.09 6.94 -13.19
N VAL A 302 19.22 5.70 -12.75
CA VAL A 302 18.10 4.80 -12.47
C VAL A 302 17.28 5.32 -11.28
N PHE A 303 17.95 5.74 -10.20
CA PHE A 303 17.28 6.39 -9.07
C PHE A 303 16.64 7.72 -9.44
N ALA A 304 17.26 8.51 -10.34
CA ALA A 304 16.67 9.77 -10.78
C ALA A 304 15.39 9.57 -11.60
N ALA A 305 15.31 8.49 -12.39
CA ALA A 305 14.09 8.11 -13.08
C ALA A 305 13.00 7.64 -12.10
N ALA A 306 13.38 6.84 -11.09
CA ALA A 306 12.47 6.40 -10.03
C ALA A 306 11.94 7.57 -9.18
N ASP A 307 12.81 8.50 -8.78
CA ASP A 307 12.45 9.72 -8.06
C ASP A 307 11.52 10.65 -8.87
N GLY A 308 11.40 10.46 -10.19
CA GLY A 308 10.44 11.18 -11.02
C GLY A 308 9.03 10.57 -11.02
N VAL A 309 8.86 9.38 -10.42
CA VAL A 309 7.57 8.71 -10.32
C VAL A 309 6.78 9.33 -9.17
N VAL A 310 5.67 9.97 -9.52
CA VAL A 310 4.75 10.61 -8.58
C VAL A 310 3.52 9.78 -8.34
N VAL A 311 2.96 9.88 -7.13
CA VAL A 311 1.64 9.35 -6.79
C VAL A 311 0.69 10.49 -6.39
N ASN A 312 -0.60 10.28 -6.58
CA ASN A 312 -1.62 11.25 -6.18
C ASN A 312 -2.19 10.96 -4.79
N GLU A 313 -1.88 9.79 -4.25
CA GLU A 313 -2.37 9.29 -2.97
C GLU A 313 -1.37 8.38 -2.28
N VAL A 314 -1.46 8.33 -0.95
CA VAL A 314 -0.65 7.46 -0.09
C VAL A 314 -1.59 6.67 0.82
N LEU A 315 -1.35 5.37 0.93
CA LEU A 315 -2.11 4.51 1.82
C LEU A 315 -1.81 4.82 3.29
N MET A 316 -2.86 4.85 4.10
CA MET A 316 -2.77 5.14 5.53
C MET A 316 -3.13 3.89 6.33
N GLY A 317 -2.37 3.60 7.39
CA GLY A 317 -2.72 2.59 8.37
C GLY A 317 -3.66 3.14 9.43
N GLY A 318 -4.57 2.32 9.94
CA GLY A 318 -5.49 2.67 11.02
C GLY A 318 -6.91 2.96 10.56
N THR A 319 -7.68 3.67 11.39
CA THR A 319 -9.12 3.87 11.19
C THR A 319 -9.49 5.34 11.32
N LEU A 320 -10.21 5.88 10.34
CA LEU A 320 -10.77 7.23 10.39
C LEU A 320 -12.11 7.22 11.16
N ALA A 321 -12.02 7.23 12.49
CA ALA A 321 -13.18 7.29 13.38
C ALA A 321 -12.82 7.96 14.71
N ALA A 322 -13.81 8.31 15.52
CA ALA A 322 -13.61 8.81 16.87
C ALA A 322 -12.81 7.80 17.73
N SER A 323 -11.89 8.30 18.56
CA SER A 323 -10.87 7.50 19.27
C SER A 323 -9.91 6.70 18.36
N GLY A 324 -10.11 6.74 17.04
CA GLY A 324 -9.25 6.07 16.07
C GLY A 324 -7.91 6.78 15.92
N ALA A 325 -6.97 6.10 15.26
CA ALA A 325 -5.70 6.66 14.89
C ALA A 325 -5.40 6.38 13.42
N LEU A 326 -4.66 7.28 12.79
CA LEU A 326 -4.08 7.09 11.46
C LEU A 326 -2.58 7.24 11.52
N SER A 327 -1.89 6.50 10.66
CA SER A 327 -0.46 6.65 10.43
C SER A 327 -0.14 6.46 8.96
N GLY A 328 0.91 7.12 8.48
CA GLY A 328 1.34 7.02 7.10
C GLY A 328 2.75 7.57 6.90
N SER A 329 3.32 7.33 5.73
CA SER A 329 4.64 7.82 5.37
C SER A 329 4.61 8.39 3.97
N ILE A 330 5.04 9.65 3.83
CA ILE A 330 5.20 10.33 2.55
C ILE A 330 6.69 10.30 2.22
N TYR A 331 7.00 9.87 1.00
CA TYR A 331 8.37 9.86 0.49
C TYR A 331 8.53 10.92 -0.59
N LEU A 332 9.65 11.64 -0.56
CA LEU A 332 10.08 12.54 -1.63
C LEU A 332 11.52 12.20 -2.00
N GLY A 333 11.70 11.73 -3.24
CA GLY A 333 12.98 11.32 -3.79
C GLY A 333 14.05 12.41 -3.78
N ALA A 334 15.31 12.01 -3.69
CA ALA A 334 16.46 12.93 -3.67
C ALA A 334 16.57 13.72 -4.98
N SER A 335 16.24 13.08 -6.10
CA SER A 335 16.24 13.67 -7.44
C SER A 335 14.86 14.20 -7.84
N HIS A 336 13.86 14.18 -6.94
CA HIS A 336 12.51 14.61 -7.26
C HIS A 336 12.50 16.09 -7.71
N PRO A 337 11.75 16.49 -8.77
CA PRO A 337 11.72 17.86 -9.26
C PRO A 337 11.36 18.93 -8.24
N THR A 338 10.52 18.60 -7.27
CA THR A 338 10.04 19.49 -6.19
C THR A 338 10.82 19.34 -4.88
N ASN A 339 11.92 18.57 -4.87
CA ASN A 339 12.78 18.46 -3.69
C ASN A 339 13.44 19.82 -3.40
N PRO A 340 13.24 20.42 -2.20
CA PRO A 340 13.73 21.77 -1.90
C PRO A 340 15.25 21.85 -1.80
N PHE A 341 15.96 20.72 -1.62
CA PHE A 341 17.42 20.67 -1.57
C PHE A 341 18.06 20.42 -2.95
N ARG A 342 17.24 20.28 -4.00
CA ARG A 342 17.72 20.04 -5.36
C ARG A 342 17.83 21.35 -6.11
N HIS A 343 19.05 21.76 -6.44
CA HIS A 343 19.31 22.95 -7.24
C HIS A 343 19.74 22.54 -8.66
N ARG A 344 18.78 22.49 -9.60
CA ARG A 344 19.02 22.00 -10.98
C ARG A 344 20.18 22.69 -11.70
N MET A 345 20.41 23.97 -11.39
CA MET A 345 21.42 24.81 -12.06
C MET A 345 22.71 24.99 -11.25
N HIS A 346 22.81 24.40 -10.05
CA HIS A 346 24.01 24.50 -9.23
C HIS A 346 24.86 23.23 -9.37
N PRO A 347 26.14 23.32 -9.78
CA PRO A 347 26.98 22.15 -10.06
C PRO A 347 27.16 21.25 -8.82
N ASP A 348 27.23 21.83 -7.62
CA ASP A 348 27.53 21.08 -6.39
C ASP A 348 26.32 20.36 -5.76
N HIS A 349 25.07 20.68 -6.19
CA HIS A 349 23.85 20.18 -5.54
C HIS A 349 22.73 19.84 -6.55
N THR A 350 23.09 19.06 -7.58
CA THR A 350 22.15 18.60 -8.61
C THR A 350 21.18 17.51 -8.13
N ILE A 351 21.46 16.94 -6.95
CA ILE A 351 20.66 15.93 -6.23
C ILE A 351 20.46 16.44 -4.80
N GLY A 352 19.22 16.40 -4.29
CA GLY A 352 18.89 16.75 -2.92
C GLY A 352 19.09 15.59 -1.94
N TYR A 353 18.40 15.65 -0.80
CA TYR A 353 18.32 14.52 0.14
C TYR A 353 16.94 13.87 0.03
N PRO A 354 16.83 12.53 0.13
CA PRO A 354 15.52 11.91 0.22
C PRO A 354 14.84 12.38 1.51
N ILE A 355 13.60 12.85 1.40
CA ILE A 355 12.81 13.32 2.54
C ILE A 355 11.73 12.28 2.83
N THR A 356 11.64 11.84 4.07
CA THR A 356 10.55 10.98 4.54
C THR A 356 9.80 11.70 5.63
N ARG A 357 8.48 11.79 5.47
CA ARG A 357 7.56 12.42 6.42
C ARG A 357 6.66 11.35 7.01
N ASN A 358 6.89 10.99 8.27
CA ASN A 358 6.06 10.04 8.99
C ASN A 358 5.00 10.82 9.75
N LEU A 359 3.74 10.58 9.43
CA LEU A 359 2.61 11.29 10.01
C LEU A 359 1.81 10.34 10.90
N SER A 360 1.27 10.87 11.98
CA SER A 360 0.32 10.19 12.85
C SER A 360 -0.78 11.16 13.27
N ILE A 361 -2.02 10.69 13.31
CA ILE A 361 -3.16 11.44 13.80
C ILE A 361 -3.85 10.60 14.85
N GLN A 362 -4.07 11.19 16.03
CA GLN A 362 -4.93 10.62 17.06
C GLN A 362 -6.23 11.42 17.08
N PHE A 363 -7.36 10.77 16.78
CA PHE A 363 -8.66 11.41 16.87
C PHE A 363 -9.14 11.44 18.32
N ASP A 364 -9.82 12.54 18.66
CA ASP A 364 -10.45 12.70 19.95
C ASP A 364 -11.53 11.63 20.15
N SER A 365 -11.80 11.31 21.41
CA SER A 365 -12.89 10.40 21.74
C SER A 365 -14.24 11.01 21.34
N ALA A 366 -15.22 10.12 21.13
CA ALA A 366 -16.60 10.51 20.92
C ALA A 366 -17.17 11.15 22.20
N SER A 367 -16.88 12.42 22.44
CA SER A 367 -17.71 13.27 23.29
C SER A 367 -19.02 13.59 22.55
N GLY A 368 -20.04 14.12 23.22
CA GLY A 368 -21.33 14.49 22.63
C GLY A 368 -21.29 15.54 21.50
N THR A 369 -20.14 15.77 20.85
CA THR A 369 -19.91 16.53 19.60
C THR A 369 -19.02 15.79 18.57
N ASN A 370 -18.48 14.60 18.91
CA ASN A 370 -17.40 13.88 18.20
C ASN A 370 -17.76 12.45 17.75
N ALA A 371 -19.00 11.97 17.97
CA ALA A 371 -19.55 11.02 17.00
C ALA A 371 -19.64 11.76 15.65
N PHE A 372 -19.82 11.08 14.51
CA PHE A 372 -20.31 11.73 13.30
C PHE A 372 -21.72 12.29 13.59
N GLN A 373 -21.76 13.40 14.32
CA GLN A 373 -22.96 14.11 14.67
C GLN A 373 -23.25 14.97 13.48
N THR A 374 -24.43 14.80 12.92
CA THR A 374 -25.08 15.77 12.04
C THR A 374 -25.09 17.11 12.76
N ALA A 375 -24.02 17.90 12.59
CA ALA A 375 -23.97 19.29 13.00
C ALA A 375 -24.88 20.03 12.03
N SER A 376 -26.18 20.08 12.35
CA SER A 376 -27.21 20.46 11.39
C SER A 376 -27.25 19.55 10.15
N PHE A 377 -28.08 19.88 9.16
CA PHE A 377 -28.11 19.16 7.89
C PHE A 377 -26.71 19.17 7.24
N GLY A 378 -26.06 18.00 7.15
CA GLY A 378 -25.04 17.73 6.13
C GLY A 378 -23.55 17.90 6.47
N VAL A 379 -23.10 18.13 7.71
CA VAL A 379 -21.65 18.14 8.03
C VAL A 379 -21.29 17.20 9.17
N ASP A 380 -20.36 16.30 8.87
CA ASP A 380 -19.71 15.37 9.78
C ASP A 380 -18.31 15.92 10.12
N LYS A 381 -17.99 16.08 11.41
CA LYS A 381 -16.73 16.68 11.89
C LYS A 381 -15.92 15.70 12.75
N LEU A 382 -14.60 15.67 12.57
CA LEU A 382 -13.66 14.99 13.46
C LEU A 382 -12.57 15.97 13.91
N THR A 383 -12.14 15.85 15.16
CA THR A 383 -11.01 16.61 15.72
C THR A 383 -9.96 15.67 16.30
N GLY A 384 -8.74 16.17 16.48
CA GLY A 384 -7.68 15.39 17.10
C GLY A 384 -6.34 16.12 17.09
N THR A 385 -5.28 15.35 17.33
CA THR A 385 -3.89 15.80 17.28
C THR A 385 -3.19 15.23 16.06
N TYR A 386 -2.60 16.10 15.26
CA TYR A 386 -1.70 15.76 14.16
C TYR A 386 -0.26 15.85 14.66
N ARG A 387 0.55 14.83 14.37
CA ARG A 387 1.98 14.83 14.61
C ARG A 387 2.71 14.33 13.38
N GLU A 388 3.84 14.95 13.06
CA GLU A 388 4.66 14.59 11.91
C GLU A 388 6.14 14.65 12.27
N GLU A 389 6.88 13.64 11.85
CA GLU A 389 8.34 13.58 11.91
C GLU A 389 8.93 13.60 10.50
N ILE A 390 9.78 14.59 10.22
CA ILE A 390 10.38 14.81 8.90
C ILE A 390 11.87 14.53 8.98
N THR A 391 12.31 13.52 8.25
CA THR A 391 13.73 13.13 8.14
C THR A 391 14.29 13.51 6.77
N GLY A 392 15.62 13.63 6.68
CA GLY A 392 16.29 14.00 5.43
C GLY A 392 16.36 15.50 5.16
N LEU A 393 16.09 16.35 6.17
CA LEU A 393 16.26 17.80 6.08
C LEU A 393 17.72 18.26 6.23
N HIS A 394 18.61 17.35 6.61
CA HIS A 394 20.03 17.60 6.76
C HIS A 394 20.83 16.34 6.41
N LYS A 395 22.16 16.49 6.31
CA LYS A 395 23.07 15.37 6.17
C LYS A 395 22.95 14.45 7.40
N PRO A 396 22.87 13.11 7.25
CA PRO A 396 22.84 12.21 8.39
C PRO A 396 24.02 12.47 9.34
N LEU A 397 23.74 12.63 10.63
CA LEU A 397 24.75 12.92 11.67
C LEU A 397 25.48 11.66 12.17
N GLY A 398 25.29 10.52 11.49
CA GLY A 398 25.80 9.20 11.87
C GLY A 398 24.72 8.13 11.76
N THR A 399 25.08 6.87 11.98
CA THR A 399 24.18 5.70 11.85
C THR A 399 23.05 5.66 12.88
N ALA A 400 23.09 6.50 13.92
CA ALA A 400 22.12 6.52 15.02
C ALA A 400 21.54 7.92 15.32
N GLN A 401 21.79 8.93 14.47
CA GLN A 401 21.49 10.34 14.79
C GLN A 401 20.74 11.11 13.69
N ASN A 402 19.97 10.42 12.85
CA ASN A 402 19.07 11.12 11.93
C ASN A 402 17.79 11.53 12.69
N ILE A 403 17.92 12.54 13.54
CA ILE A 403 16.82 13.08 14.34
C ILE A 403 15.95 13.93 13.40
N GLY A 404 14.72 13.48 13.15
CA GLY A 404 13.80 14.23 12.31
C GLY A 404 13.32 15.53 12.96
N LEU A 405 12.87 16.49 12.15
CA LEU A 405 12.08 17.61 12.63
C LEU A 405 10.70 17.10 13.03
N ILE A 406 10.35 17.22 14.31
CA ILE A 406 9.03 16.88 14.82
C ILE A 406 8.15 18.13 14.85
N THR A 407 6.94 18.00 14.33
CA THR A 407 5.90 19.02 14.38
C THR A 407 4.61 18.42 14.94
N GLU A 408 3.86 19.20 15.72
CA GLU A 408 2.58 18.79 16.30
C GLU A 408 1.59 19.95 16.27
N GLY A 409 0.31 19.64 16.11
CA GLY A 409 -0.77 20.61 16.15
C GLY A 409 -2.14 19.95 16.23
N THR A 410 -3.19 20.76 16.34
CA THR A 410 -4.56 20.27 16.31
C THR A 410 -5.06 20.12 14.87
N ILE A 411 -5.94 19.15 14.63
CA ILE A 411 -6.60 18.95 13.35
C ILE A 411 -8.12 19.04 13.50
N THR A 412 -8.77 19.55 12.46
CA THR A 412 -10.22 19.50 12.28
C THR A 412 -10.52 19.04 10.86
N LEU A 413 -11.21 17.92 10.73
CA LEU A 413 -11.69 17.37 9.48
C LEU A 413 -13.18 17.62 9.33
N ASN A 414 -13.60 18.05 8.15
CA ASN A 414 -15.01 18.16 7.77
C ASN A 414 -15.24 17.21 6.60
N ARG A 415 -16.28 16.37 6.67
CA ARG A 415 -16.64 15.50 5.55
C ARG A 415 -17.10 16.35 4.37
N LEU A 416 -16.54 16.06 3.20
CA LEU A 416 -16.85 16.78 1.95
C LEU A 416 -17.73 15.97 0.99
N SER A 417 -17.68 14.64 1.07
CA SER A 417 -18.40 13.73 0.17
C SER A 417 -18.68 12.39 0.86
N LEU A 418 -19.67 11.66 0.35
CA LEU A 418 -20.00 10.27 0.69
C LEU A 418 -19.52 9.27 -0.36
N VAL A 419 -18.95 9.75 -1.47
CA VAL A 419 -18.38 8.90 -2.52
C VAL A 419 -17.19 8.15 -1.94
N ASP A 420 -17.24 6.83 -2.01
CA ASP A 420 -16.30 5.87 -1.45
C ASP A 420 -15.35 5.27 -2.50
N THR A 421 -15.42 5.80 -3.73
CA THR A 421 -14.64 5.35 -4.88
C THR A 421 -13.93 6.53 -5.53
N LEU A 422 -12.64 6.36 -5.77
CA LEU A 422 -11.84 7.33 -6.53
C LEU A 422 -11.77 6.92 -8.01
N ASN A 423 -11.66 7.91 -8.88
CA ASN A 423 -11.36 7.74 -10.31
C ASN A 423 -12.40 6.90 -11.08
N GLN A 424 -13.68 7.06 -10.74
CA GLN A 424 -14.83 6.40 -11.38
C GLN A 424 -15.75 7.35 -12.11
#